data_AF-A0A2E0MZ28-F1
#
_entry.id   AF-A0A2E0MZ28-F1
#
_cell.length_a   1.000
_cell.length_b   1.000
_cell.length_c   1.000
_cell.angle_alpha   90.00
_cell.angle_beta   90.00
_cell.angle_gamma   90.00
#
_symmetry.space_group_name_H-M   'P 1'
#
loop_
_entity.id
_entity.type
_entity.pdbx_description
1 polymer ?
#
loop_
_entity_poly.entity_id
_entity_poly.type
_entity_poly.pdbx_seq_one_letter_code
_entity_poly.pdbx_strand_id
1 'polypeptide(L)' 'MLCLFVLALVLGEVRRIILDRGGKTIHKEILFKNLGRKRNMVSAPDGSLLLTTDRPKGKLIKVVPNN' A
#
# COMPACT_ATOMS: atom_id res chain seq x y z
N MET A 1 -14.22 -11.48 0.95
CA MET A 1 -13.33 -10.87 -0.06
C MET A 1 -12.18 -10.26 0.72
N LEU A 2 -10.95 -10.72 0.48
CA LEU A 2 -9.79 -10.26 1.24
C LEU A 2 -9.06 -9.18 0.44
N CYS A 3 -8.63 -8.12 1.12
CA CYS A 3 -7.87 -7.04 0.52
C CYS A 3 -6.42 -7.09 1.02
N LEU A 4 -5.48 -7.23 0.10
CA LEU A 4 -4.05 -7.26 0.39
C LEU A 4 -3.37 -6.03 -0.21
N PHE A 5 -2.52 -5.37 0.56
CA PHE A 5 -1.68 -4.28 0.08
C PHE A 5 -0.22 -4.74 0.01
N VAL A 6 0.39 -4.61 -1.16
CA VAL A 6 1.77 -5.05 -1.42
C VAL A 6 2.63 -3.85 -1.75
N LEU A 7 3.77 -3.75 -1.07
CA LEU A 7 4.76 -2.71 -1.30
C LEU A 7 5.90 -3.23 -2.19
N ALA A 8 5.99 -2.70 -3.41
CA ALA A 8 7.07 -3.03 -4.34
C ALA A 8 8.24 -2.05 -4.16
N LEU A 9 9.27 -2.46 -3.42
CA LEU A 9 10.43 -1.62 -3.08
C LEU A 9 11.19 -1.09 -4.30
N VAL A 10 11.46 -1.95 -5.29
CA VAL A 10 12.25 -1.60 -6.49
C VAL A 10 11.50 -0.59 -7.37
N LEU A 11 10.19 -0.80 -7.58
CA LEU A 11 9.35 0.07 -8.39
C LEU A 11 8.86 1.30 -7.62
N GLY A 12 8.91 1.27 -6.28
CA GLY A 12 8.32 2.30 -5.44
C GLY A 12 6.81 2.40 -5.62
N GLU A 13 6.10 1.28 -5.70
CA GLU A 13 4.65 1.25 -5.90
C GLU A 13 3.94 0.58 -4.72
N VAL A 14 2.73 1.05 -4.43
CA VAL A 14 1.78 0.32 -3.58
C VAL A 14 0.72 -0.28 -4.49
N ARG A 15 0.51 -1.59 -4.36
CA ARG A 15 -0.51 -2.31 -5.12
C ARG A 15 -1.57 -2.83 -4.19
N ARG A 16 -2.82 -2.72 -4.61
CA ARG A 16 -3.95 -3.39 -3.96
C ARG A 16 -4.29 -4.62 -4.77
N ILE A 17 -4.42 -5.74 -4.06
CA ILE A 17 -4.79 -7.04 -4.61
C ILE A 17 -6.04 -7.48 -3.89
N ILE A 18 -7.07 -7.83 -4.67
CA ILE A 18 -8.30 -8.40 -4.14
C ILE A 18 -8.26 -9.90 -4.39
N LEU A 19 -8.51 -10.66 -3.33
CA LEU A 19 -8.59 -12.12 -3.36
C LEU A 19 -10.03 -12.59 -3.15
N ASP A 20 -10.40 -13.65 -3.84
CA ASP A 20 -11.62 -14.41 -3.55
C ASP A 20 -11.48 -15.24 -2.26
N ARG A 21 -12.50 -16.02 -1.92
CA ARG A 21 -12.48 -16.87 -0.72
C ARG A 21 -11.47 -18.02 -0.81
N GLY A 22 -11.07 -18.42 -2.01
CA GLY A 22 -10.06 -19.45 -2.26
C GLY A 22 -8.63 -18.91 -2.32
N GLY A 23 -8.43 -17.60 -2.09
CA GLY A 23 -7.13 -16.94 -2.18
C GLY A 23 -6.66 -16.64 -3.61
N LYS A 24 -7.51 -16.85 -4.62
CA LYS A 24 -7.16 -16.52 -6.01
C LYS A 24 -7.29 -15.02 -6.21
N THR A 25 -6.34 -14.43 -6.94
CA THR A 25 -6.42 -13.02 -7.31
C THR A 25 -7.55 -12.78 -8.30
N ILE A 26 -8.45 -11.87 -7.95
CA ILE A 26 -9.57 -11.44 -8.79
C ILE A 26 -9.42 -10.00 -9.29
N HIS A 27 -8.58 -9.19 -8.63
CA HIS A 27 -8.29 -7.83 -9.07
C HIS A 27 -6.91 -7.34 -8.61
N LYS A 28 -6.29 -6.47 -9.42
CA LYS A 28 -5.01 -5.81 -9.10
C LYS A 28 -5.07 -4.36 -9.58
N GLU A 29 -4.74 -3.42 -8.71
CA GLU A 29 -4.60 -2.00 -9.04
C GLU A 29 -3.32 -1.42 -8.42
N ILE A 30 -2.73 -0.44 -9.09
CA ILE A 30 -1.62 0.36 -8.55
C ILE A 30 -2.24 1.60 -7.92
N LEU A 31 -2.12 1.74 -6.60
CA LEU A 31 -2.72 2.87 -5.88
C LEU A 31 -1.90 4.15 -6.02
N PHE A 32 -0.59 4.05 -5.80
CA PHE A 32 0.30 5.22 -5.84
C PHE A 32 1.63 4.84 -6.47
N LYS A 33 2.12 5.74 -7.34
CA LYS A 33 3.48 5.73 -7.90
C LYS A 33 4.27 6.91 -7.32
N ASN A 34 5.59 6.82 -7.30
CA ASN A 34 6.50 7.96 -7.04
C ASN A 34 6.53 8.63 -5.65
N LEU A 35 5.96 8.07 -4.58
CA LEU A 35 6.20 8.56 -3.20
C LEU A 35 7.62 8.26 -2.63
N GLY A 36 8.65 8.14 -3.48
CA GLY A 36 10.01 7.74 -3.09
C GLY A 36 10.15 6.24 -2.77
N ARG A 37 11.27 5.82 -2.17
CA ARG A 37 11.46 4.43 -1.71
C ARG A 37 10.76 4.26 -0.36
N LYS A 38 9.87 3.27 -0.28
CA LYS A 38 9.04 2.99 0.89
C LYS A 38 9.66 1.84 1.66
N ARG A 39 9.68 1.93 2.99
CA ARG A 39 10.23 0.90 3.87
C ARG A 39 9.17 -0.06 4.34
N ASN A 40 8.03 0.47 4.78
CA ASN A 40 6.97 -0.32 5.36
C ASN A 40 5.61 0.35 5.14
N MET A 41 4.55 -0.45 5.27
CA MET A 41 3.17 -0.01 5.21
C MET A 41 2.32 -0.86 6.15
N VAL A 42 1.43 -0.23 6.90
CA VAL A 42 0.46 -0.91 7.76
C VAL A 42 -0.94 -0.35 7.55
N SER A 43 -1.94 -1.21 7.72
CA SER A 43 -3.34 -0.78 7.81
C SER A 43 -3.62 -0.32 9.24
N ALA A 44 -4.17 0.87 9.40
CA ALA A 44 -4.67 1.35 10.67
C ALA A 44 -6.10 0.84 10.93
N PRO A 45 -6.57 0.84 12.20
CA PRO A 45 -7.94 0.42 12.55
C PRO A 45 -9.04 1.27 11.91
N ASP A 46 -8.74 2.53 11.59
CA ASP A 46 -9.66 3.45 10.90
C ASP A 46 -9.73 3.20 9.37
N GLY A 47 -9.06 2.15 8.88
CA GLY A 47 -9.00 1.80 7.46
C GLY A 47 -8.01 2.62 6.63
N SER A 48 -7.31 3.58 7.24
CA SER A 48 -6.24 4.32 6.57
C SER A 48 -4.97 3.48 6.42
N LEU A 49 -4.10 3.87 5.48
CA LEU A 49 -2.76 3.27 5.34
C LEU A 49 -1.70 4.21 5.91
N LEU A 50 -0.79 3.68 6.71
CA LEU A 50 0.38 4.40 7.20
C LEU A 50 1.62 3.86 6.48
N LEU A 51 2.36 4.76 5.82
CA LEU A 51 3.56 4.44 5.04
C LEU A 51 4.80 5.14 5.60
N THR A 52 5.92 4.42 5.62
CA THR A 52 7.23 5.00 5.96
C THR A 52 8.16 5.01 4.76
N THR A 53 8.99 6.06 4.63
CA THR A 53 10.04 6.15 3.60
C THR A 53 11.44 6.08 4.23
N ASP A 54 12.44 5.61 3.48
CA ASP A 54 13.78 5.29 4.01
C ASP A 54 14.91 6.23 3.57
N ARG A 55 14.59 7.48 3.26
CA ARG A 55 15.61 8.53 3.02
C ARG A 55 16.07 9.19 4.32
N PRO A 56 17.20 9.94 4.33
CA PRO A 56 17.71 10.63 5.52
C PRO A 56 16.72 11.59 6.21
N LYS A 57 15.69 12.05 5.48
CA LYS A 57 14.51 12.75 6.00
C LYS A 57 13.27 11.92 5.75
N GLY A 58 13.25 10.71 6.32
CA GLY A 58 12.14 9.77 6.19
C GLY A 58 10.82 10.42 6.57
N LYS A 59 9.75 10.05 5.89
CA LYS A 59 8.40 10.59 6.10
C LYS A 59 7.48 9.49 6.59
N LEU A 60 6.60 9.84 7.51
CA LEU A 60 5.40 9.08 7.81
C LEU A 60 4.24 9.72 7.03
N ILE A 61 3.60 8.93 6.17
CA ILE A 61 2.53 9.39 5.28
C ILE A 61 1.28 8.62 5.64
N LYS A 62 0.21 9.33 6.05
CA LYS A 62 -1.13 8.77 6.20
C LYS A 62 -1.88 8.91 4.87
N VAL A 63 -2.43 7.82 4.38
CA VAL A 63 -3.24 7.79 3.17
C VAL A 63 -4.66 7.39 3.53
N VAL A 64 -5.62 8.19 3.07
CA VAL A 64 -7.05 7.99 3.27
C VAL A 64 -7.74 7.88 1.91
N PRO A 65 -8.86 7.15 1.81
CA PRO A 65 -9.70 7.17 0.61
C PRO A 65 -10.14 8.60 0.32
N ASN A 66 -10.08 9.02 -0.94
CA ASN A 66 -10.71 10.24 -1.40
C ASN A 66 -12.06 9.83 -1.98
N ASN A 67 -13.15 10.31 -1.38
CA ASN A 67 -14.53 10.00 -1.81
C ASN A 67 -14.78 10.41 -3.25
#